data_AF-A0A7L1XXQ1-F1
#
_entry.id   AF-A0A7L1XXQ1-F1
#
_cell.length_a   1.000
_cell.length_b   1.000
_cell.length_c   1.000
_cell.angle_alpha   90.00
_cell.angle_beta   90.00
_cell.angle_gamma   90.00
#
_symmetry.space_group_name_H-M   'P 1'
#
loop_
_entity.id
_entity.type
_entity.pdbx_description
1 polymer ?
#
loop_
_entity_poly.entity_id
_entity_poly.type
_entity_poly.pdbx_seq_one_letter_code
_entity_poly.pdbx_strand_id
1 'polypeptide(L)'
;RRPAQSTPDSAPRRKRSTPINPALILRRTVPRSSVSRRPYRDRVIHLLALKSYKKLELIARLQRDGISLKDKNSLGTILHQVAHLNTKNNSYTLKDYVFKEIQRDWPGYTEEEKQQLELILS
;
A
#
# COMPACT_ATOMS: atom_id res chain seq x y z
N ARG A 1 -64.96 10.49 53.14
CA ARG A 1 -64.08 9.50 52.46
C ARG A 1 -62.69 10.13 52.24
N ARG A 2 -61.64 9.36 52.49
CA ARG A 2 -60.20 9.55 52.15
C ARG A 2 -59.55 8.13 52.18
N PRO A 3 -58.33 7.88 51.66
CA PRO A 3 -57.44 8.76 50.91
C PRO A 3 -57.76 8.70 49.40
N ALA A 4 -57.00 8.27 48.38
CA ALA A 4 -55.68 7.63 48.21
C ALA A 4 -55.08 7.96 46.82
N GLN A 5 -53.86 7.49 46.51
CA GLN A 5 -53.11 7.79 45.28
C GLN A 5 -53.18 6.67 44.23
N SER A 6 -52.89 7.00 42.97
CA SER A 6 -52.12 6.15 42.02
C SER A 6 -51.68 6.96 40.78
N THR A 7 -50.51 7.59 40.85
CA THR A 7 -49.80 8.06 39.65
C THR A 7 -49.01 6.89 39.04
N PRO A 8 -49.27 6.47 37.79
CA PRO A 8 -48.54 5.37 37.18
C PRO A 8 -47.07 5.76 36.92
N ASP A 9 -46.17 4.80 37.16
CA ASP A 9 -44.75 4.90 36.81
C ASP A 9 -44.53 5.12 35.30
N SER A 10 -43.40 5.76 34.95
CA SER A 10 -42.85 5.68 33.60
C SER A 10 -41.32 5.77 33.66
N ALA A 11 -40.71 4.63 34.00
CA ALA A 11 -39.28 4.46 34.25
C ALA A 11 -38.33 5.08 33.20
N PRO A 12 -37.22 5.71 33.63
CA PRO A 12 -36.33 6.47 32.76
C PRO A 12 -35.31 5.59 32.00
N ARG A 13 -35.70 4.96 30.89
CA ARG A 13 -34.70 4.22 30.07
C ARG A 13 -35.00 4.05 28.56
N ARG A 14 -34.54 5.01 27.75
CA ARG A 14 -34.20 4.79 26.32
C ARG A 14 -32.84 5.39 25.94
N LYS A 15 -31.78 5.06 26.70
CA LYS A 15 -30.41 5.11 26.15
C LYS A 15 -30.34 4.10 25.00
N ARG A 16 -30.43 4.58 23.75
CA ARG A 16 -30.33 3.76 22.54
C ARG A 16 -28.87 3.37 22.29
N SER A 17 -28.30 2.57 23.20
CA SER A 17 -27.00 1.93 23.04
C SER A 17 -27.11 0.86 21.95
N THR A 18 -27.04 1.30 20.70
CA THR A 18 -26.66 0.44 19.57
C THR A 18 -25.37 -0.27 19.96
N PRO A 19 -25.30 -1.62 19.92
CA PRO A 19 -24.06 -2.32 20.22
C PRO A 19 -23.02 -1.90 19.18
N ILE A 20 -21.97 -1.21 19.63
CA ILE A 20 -20.82 -0.87 18.80
C ILE A 20 -20.16 -2.19 18.42
N ASN A 21 -20.45 -2.66 17.20
CA ASN A 21 -20.06 -4.00 16.78
C ASN A 21 -18.52 -4.08 16.70
N PRO A 22 -17.84 -4.86 17.57
CA PRO A 22 -16.39 -4.86 17.63
C PRO A 22 -15.76 -5.38 16.32
N ALA A 23 -16.49 -6.14 15.51
CA ALA A 23 -16.04 -6.62 14.19
C ALA A 23 -15.81 -5.48 13.17
N LEU A 24 -16.42 -4.30 13.35
CA LEU A 24 -16.15 -3.12 12.52
C LEU A 24 -14.84 -2.42 12.92
N ILE A 25 -14.49 -2.41 14.20
CA ILE A 25 -13.22 -1.89 14.71
C ILE A 25 -12.09 -2.89 14.41
N LEU A 26 -12.36 -4.20 14.47
CA LEU A 26 -11.43 -5.27 14.14
C LEU A 26 -11.27 -5.54 12.63
N ARG A 27 -11.45 -4.53 11.75
CA ARG A 27 -10.97 -4.58 10.35
C ARG A 27 -9.44 -4.42 10.26
N ARG A 28 -8.76 -5.34 10.96
CA ARG A 28 -7.35 -5.75 10.88
C ARG A 28 -6.44 -4.71 10.23
N THR A 29 -6.01 -3.73 11.02
CA THR A 29 -4.86 -2.87 10.70
C THR A 29 -3.57 -3.71 10.74
N VAL A 30 -3.40 -4.60 9.76
CA VAL A 30 -2.06 -5.07 9.37
C VAL A 30 -1.25 -3.81 9.12
N PRO A 31 -0.09 -3.60 9.77
CA PRO A 31 0.68 -2.38 9.61
C PRO A 31 1.12 -2.26 8.15
N ARG A 32 0.39 -1.42 7.41
CA ARG A 32 0.69 -1.12 6.01
C ARG A 32 2.05 -0.46 5.97
N SER A 33 3.05 -1.19 5.45
CA SER A 33 4.42 -0.67 5.33
C SER A 33 4.41 0.69 4.66
N SER A 34 5.37 1.54 5.04
CA SER A 34 5.63 2.84 4.42
C SER A 34 5.59 2.77 2.87
N VAL A 35 6.23 1.74 2.31
CA VAL A 35 6.21 1.39 0.87
C VAL A 35 4.79 1.11 0.37
N SER A 36 3.99 0.32 1.10
CA SER A 36 2.61 -0.04 0.70
C SER A 36 1.61 1.13 0.68
N ARG A 37 2.02 2.31 1.20
CA ARG A 37 1.26 3.58 1.13
C ARG A 37 1.67 4.47 -0.06
N ARG A 38 2.83 4.24 -0.67
CA ARG A 38 3.30 4.99 -1.86
C ARG A 38 2.57 4.51 -3.13
N PRO A 39 2.46 5.33 -4.19
CA PRO A 39 1.77 4.94 -5.44
C PRO A 39 2.36 3.68 -6.08
N TYR A 40 1.53 2.90 -6.77
CA TYR A 40 1.98 1.63 -7.33
C TYR A 40 3.04 1.79 -8.44
N ARG A 41 2.94 2.86 -9.24
CA ARG A 41 3.94 3.22 -10.26
C ARG A 41 5.30 3.49 -9.63
N ASP A 42 5.36 4.36 -8.61
CA ASP A 42 6.57 4.67 -7.85
C ASP A 42 7.20 3.39 -7.29
N ARG A 43 6.41 2.49 -6.72
CA ARG A 43 6.90 1.21 -6.17
C ARG A 43 7.55 0.30 -7.21
N VAL A 44 7.15 0.39 -8.49
CA VAL A 44 7.83 -0.31 -9.60
C VAL A 44 9.10 0.43 -10.02
N ILE A 45 9.05 1.77 -10.11
CA ILE A 45 10.21 2.62 -10.46
C ILE A 45 11.36 2.38 -9.48
N HIS A 46 11.10 2.47 -8.18
CA HIS A 46 12.15 2.39 -7.15
C HIS A 46 12.81 0.99 -7.07
N LEU A 47 12.08 -0.08 -7.41
CA LEU A 47 12.69 -1.41 -7.55
C LEU A 47 13.57 -1.52 -8.81
N LEU A 48 13.13 -0.96 -9.93
CA LEU A 48 13.87 -0.99 -11.19
C LEU A 48 15.08 -0.03 -11.24
N ALA A 49 15.07 1.00 -10.41
CA ALA A 49 16.20 1.93 -10.23
C ALA A 49 17.46 1.22 -9.70
N LEU A 50 17.30 0.23 -8.81
CA LEU A 50 18.43 -0.51 -8.24
C LEU A 50 18.99 -1.56 -9.20
N LYS A 51 18.13 -2.28 -9.94
CA LYS A 51 18.56 -3.30 -10.91
C LYS A 51 17.43 -3.72 -11.86
N SER A 52 17.80 -4.44 -12.92
CA SER A 52 16.82 -5.12 -13.77
C SER A 52 16.11 -6.24 -13.01
N TYR A 53 14.79 -6.39 -13.22
CA TYR A 53 13.97 -7.46 -12.64
C TYR A 53 13.11 -8.14 -13.71
N LYS A 54 12.82 -9.44 -13.57
CA LYS A 54 11.79 -10.13 -14.36
C LYS A 54 10.40 -9.83 -13.81
N LYS A 55 9.38 -9.91 -14.68
CA LYS A 55 7.97 -9.62 -14.31
C LYS A 55 7.46 -10.45 -13.12
N LEU A 56 7.84 -11.73 -13.01
CA LEU A 56 7.45 -12.59 -11.89
C LEU A 56 8.15 -12.22 -10.57
N GLU A 57 9.43 -11.83 -10.64
CA GLU A 57 10.22 -11.40 -9.48
C GLU A 57 9.68 -10.08 -8.90
N LEU A 58 9.30 -9.14 -9.77
CA LEU A 58 8.58 -7.92 -9.40
C LEU A 58 7.27 -8.24 -8.68
N ILE A 59 6.44 -9.12 -9.23
CA ILE A 59 5.18 -9.53 -8.58
C ILE A 59 5.45 -10.11 -7.19
N ALA A 60 6.42 -11.02 -7.05
CA ALA A 60 6.77 -11.62 -5.76
C ALA A 60 7.37 -10.62 -4.74
N ARG A 61 8.14 -9.61 -5.18
CA ARG A 61 8.63 -8.53 -4.31
C ARG A 61 7.48 -7.62 -3.86
N LEU A 62 6.61 -7.22 -4.79
CA LEU A 62 5.50 -6.30 -4.54
C LEU A 62 4.35 -6.94 -3.75
N GLN A 63 4.14 -8.26 -3.87
CA GLN A 63 3.18 -9.00 -3.04
C GLN A 63 3.54 -8.98 -1.55
N ARG A 64 4.83 -9.03 -1.19
CA ARG A 64 5.29 -8.85 0.21
C ARG A 64 4.95 -7.46 0.75
N ASP A 65 4.89 -6.46 -0.13
CA ASP A 65 4.47 -5.08 0.19
C ASP A 65 2.94 -4.87 0.03
N GLY A 66 2.13 -5.93 -0.06
CA GLY A 66 0.66 -5.85 -0.05
C GLY A 66 0.03 -5.12 -1.24
N ILE A 67 0.27 -5.61 -2.47
CA ILE A 67 -0.47 -5.17 -3.67
C ILE A 67 -1.84 -5.86 -3.81
N SER A 68 -2.78 -5.18 -4.48
CA SER A 68 -4.08 -5.73 -4.88
C SER A 68 -4.01 -6.46 -6.23
N LEU A 69 -5.10 -7.16 -6.59
CA LEU A 69 -5.25 -7.76 -7.92
C LEU A 69 -5.27 -6.69 -9.03
N LYS A 70 -5.87 -5.52 -8.78
CA LYS A 70 -5.88 -4.39 -9.73
C LYS A 70 -4.46 -3.91 -10.06
N ASP A 71 -3.59 -3.88 -9.05
CA ASP A 71 -2.18 -3.52 -9.20
C ASP A 71 -1.44 -4.60 -10.00
N LYS A 72 -1.61 -5.88 -9.66
CA LYS A 72 -1.02 -7.00 -10.41
C LYS A 72 -1.39 -6.97 -11.90
N ASN A 73 -2.63 -6.58 -12.23
CA ASN A 73 -3.07 -6.44 -13.61
C ASN A 73 -2.49 -5.19 -14.31
N SER A 74 -2.37 -4.06 -13.62
CA SER A 74 -1.83 -2.81 -14.21
C SER A 74 -0.30 -2.80 -14.40
N LEU A 75 0.42 -3.71 -13.73
CA LEU A 75 1.89 -3.83 -13.83
C LEU A 75 2.40 -3.90 -15.27
N GLY A 76 1.69 -4.56 -16.19
CA GLY A 76 2.10 -4.64 -17.60
C GLY A 76 2.15 -3.26 -18.28
N THR A 77 1.11 -2.45 -18.07
CA THR A 77 1.00 -1.08 -18.59
C THR A 77 2.06 -0.17 -17.95
N ILE A 78 2.29 -0.29 -16.64
CA ILE A 78 3.31 0.48 -15.93
C ILE A 78 4.70 0.15 -16.47
N LEU A 79 5.04 -1.15 -16.62
CA LEU A 79 6.34 -1.56 -17.18
C LEU A 79 6.54 -1.04 -18.60
N HIS A 80 5.54 -1.10 -19.47
CA HIS A 80 5.63 -0.52 -20.81
C HIS A 80 5.89 1.01 -20.78
N GLN A 81 5.32 1.72 -19.80
CA GLN A 81 5.54 3.16 -19.60
C GLN A 81 6.93 3.48 -19.02
N VAL A 82 7.39 2.77 -17.99
CA VAL A 82 8.58 3.16 -17.20
C VAL A 82 9.86 2.38 -17.48
N ALA A 83 9.77 1.26 -18.22
CA ALA A 83 10.89 0.32 -18.38
C ALA A 83 11.12 -0.11 -19.85
N HIS A 84 12.37 -0.46 -20.18
CA HIS A 84 12.71 -1.21 -21.38
C HIS A 84 12.60 -2.72 -21.09
N LEU A 85 12.07 -3.50 -22.02
CA LEU A 85 12.05 -4.97 -21.95
C LEU A 85 13.25 -5.54 -22.69
N ASN A 86 14.13 -6.24 -21.97
CA ASN A 86 15.18 -7.06 -22.57
C ASN A 86 14.58 -8.42 -22.99
N THR A 87 14.39 -8.62 -24.29
CA THR A 87 13.78 -9.82 -24.86
C THR A 87 14.63 -11.09 -24.70
N LYS A 88 15.94 -10.96 -24.46
CA LYS A 88 16.86 -12.11 -24.33
C LYS A 88 16.68 -12.89 -23.01
N ASN A 89 16.27 -12.20 -21.94
CA ASN A 89 16.16 -12.77 -20.59
C ASN A 89 14.83 -12.42 -19.89
N ASN A 90 13.95 -11.68 -20.55
CA ASN A 90 12.65 -11.19 -20.06
C ASN A 90 12.77 -10.33 -18.78
N SER A 91 13.90 -9.64 -18.60
CA SER A 91 14.08 -8.61 -17.55
C SER A 91 13.69 -7.22 -18.05
N TYR A 92 13.32 -6.36 -17.11
CA TYR A 92 12.94 -4.98 -17.32
C TYR A 92 13.99 -4.09 -16.68
N THR A 93 14.47 -3.07 -17.38
CA THR A 93 15.36 -2.01 -16.86
C THR A 93 14.62 -0.67 -16.86
N LEU A 94 14.89 0.22 -15.91
CA LEU A 94 14.27 1.56 -15.90
C LEU A 94 14.71 2.36 -17.15
N LYS A 95 13.84 3.25 -17.66
CA LYS A 95 14.15 4.18 -18.75
C LYS A 95 14.81 5.45 -18.21
N ASP A 96 15.77 6.01 -18.95
CA ASP A 96 16.61 7.15 -18.51
C ASP A 96 15.77 8.37 -18.06
N TYR A 97 14.72 8.72 -18.81
CA TYR A 97 13.85 9.85 -18.49
C TYR A 97 13.01 9.68 -17.21
N VAL A 98 13.00 8.48 -16.60
CA VAL A 98 12.26 8.16 -15.37
C VAL A 98 13.13 8.26 -14.12
N PHE A 99 14.47 8.29 -14.25
CA PHE A 99 15.36 8.41 -13.08
C PHE A 99 15.12 9.72 -12.30
N LYS A 100 14.69 10.78 -12.99
CA LYS A 100 14.24 12.06 -12.39
C LYS A 100 13.01 11.94 -11.47
N GLU A 101 12.34 10.79 -11.43
CA GLU A 101 11.15 10.53 -10.61
C GLU A 101 11.46 9.69 -9.35
N ILE A 102 12.74 9.37 -9.13
CA ILE A 102 13.20 8.59 -7.98
C ILE A 102 13.34 9.49 -6.74
N GLN A 103 12.90 8.98 -5.60
CA GLN A 103 12.94 9.62 -4.29
C GLN A 103 14.11 9.04 -3.48
N ARG A 104 15.09 9.88 -3.11
CA ARG A 104 16.23 9.47 -2.27
C ARG A 104 15.80 9.04 -0.85
N ASP A 105 14.72 9.63 -0.33
CA ASP A 105 14.09 9.30 0.95
C ASP A 105 13.20 8.03 0.90
N TRP A 106 13.21 7.29 -0.21
CA TRP A 106 12.27 6.19 -0.42
C TRP A 106 12.32 5.17 0.72
N PRO A 107 11.20 4.94 1.43
CA PRO A 107 11.19 4.24 2.71
C PRO A 107 11.18 2.70 2.54
N GLY A 108 11.64 2.23 1.39
CA GLY A 108 11.87 0.84 1.05
C GLY A 108 13.32 0.52 0.67
N TYR A 109 14.22 1.52 0.72
CA TYR A 109 15.66 1.32 0.54
C TYR A 109 16.38 1.13 1.88
N THR A 110 17.33 0.19 1.90
CA THR A 110 18.38 0.14 2.93
C THR A 110 19.44 1.22 2.69
N GLU A 111 20.39 1.40 3.60
CA GLU A 111 21.43 2.44 3.44
C GLU A 111 22.40 2.09 2.30
N GLU A 112 22.67 0.81 2.11
CA GLU A 112 23.45 0.26 1.00
C GLU A 112 22.73 0.46 -0.34
N GLU A 113 21.40 0.26 -0.39
CA GLU A 113 20.59 0.52 -1.58
C GLU A 113 20.55 2.01 -1.94
N LYS A 114 20.57 2.93 -0.96
CA LYS A 114 20.72 4.37 -1.22
C LYS A 114 22.11 4.71 -1.76
N GLN A 115 23.18 4.18 -1.17
CA GLN A 115 24.55 4.42 -1.64
C GLN A 115 24.73 3.89 -3.08
N GLN A 116 24.18 2.72 -3.38
CA GLN A 116 24.12 2.19 -4.74
C GLN A 116 23.32 3.10 -5.68
N LEU A 117 22.19 3.67 -5.20
CA LEU A 117 21.38 4.58 -5.99
C LEU A 117 22.11 5.91 -6.30
N GLU A 118 22.84 6.49 -5.34
CA GLU A 118 23.64 7.71 -5.60
C GLU A 118 24.70 7.48 -6.69
N LEU A 119 25.32 6.30 -6.72
CA LEU A 119 26.26 5.90 -7.80
C LEU A 119 25.59 5.68 -9.16
N ILE A 120 24.26 5.49 -9.20
CA ILE A 120 23.45 5.34 -10.43
C ILE A 120 22.85 6.69 -10.88
N LEU A 121 22.79 7.69 -9.99
CA LEU A 121 22.25 9.02 -10.23
C LEU A 121 23.31 10.13 -10.41
N SER A 122 24.60 9.76 -10.36
CA SER A 122 25.75 10.66 -10.52
C SER A 122 26.31 10.72 -11.94
#